data_AF-K0D702-F1
#
_entry.id   AF-K0D702-F1
#
_cell.length_a   1.000
_cell.length_b   1.000
_cell.length_c   1.000
_cell.angle_alpha   90.00
_cell.angle_beta   90.00
_cell.angle_gamma   90.00
#
_symmetry.space_group_name_H-M   'P 1'
#
loop_
_entity.id
_entity.type
_entity.pdbx_description
1 polymer ?
#
loop_
_entity_poly.entity_id
_entity_poly.type
_entity_poly.pdbx_seq_one_letter_code
_entity_poly.pdbx_strand_id
1 'polypeptide(L)'
;MPKNKDTEYRYIKTQIRLIIKSIIQTLKEDLGSVDLKEQVYRLYVPQQLISSTSKSLLEQFEKNVQQAGYTTHIANQSSHFEQENTIVIQQTIPWNNYDHKQLTQYLINENAHVDSTSFKDLEHVRIKADQKYHGI
;
A
#
# COMPACT_ATOMS: atom_id res chain seq x y z
N MET A 1 2.63 16.99 19.93
CA MET A 1 2.77 15.72 20.70
C MET A 1 2.50 14.56 19.75
N PRO A 2 3.29 13.47 19.74
CA PRO A 2 2.99 12.31 18.89
C PRO A 2 1.65 11.73 19.32
N LYS A 3 0.63 11.81 18.46
CA LYS A 3 -0.72 11.33 18.73
C LYS A 3 -0.74 9.80 18.67
N ASN A 4 -0.44 9.16 19.81
CA ASN A 4 -0.59 7.73 20.11
C ASN A 4 -0.07 6.75 19.03
N LYS A 5 1.00 5.99 19.34
CA LYS A 5 1.59 4.94 18.48
C LYS A 5 0.56 3.97 17.87
N ASP A 6 -0.51 3.66 18.59
CA ASP A 6 -1.60 2.80 18.07
C ASP A 6 -2.37 3.43 16.91
N THR A 7 -2.49 4.76 16.91
CA THR A 7 -3.21 5.50 15.88
C THR A 7 -2.36 5.62 14.61
N GLU A 8 -1.07 5.90 14.76
CA GLU A 8 -0.07 5.85 13.69
C GLU A 8 -0.04 4.47 13.02
N TYR A 9 0.08 3.40 13.82
CA TYR A 9 0.09 2.02 13.30
C TYR A 9 -1.20 1.71 12.53
N ARG A 10 -2.38 2.07 13.06
CA ARG A 10 -3.67 1.86 12.39
C ARG A 10 -3.78 2.65 11.09
N TYR A 11 -3.26 3.87 11.05
CA TYR A 11 -3.24 4.70 9.84
C TYR A 11 -2.40 4.04 8.74
N ILE A 12 -1.13 3.72 9.04
CA ILE A 12 -0.20 3.09 8.08
C ILE A 12 -0.74 1.74 7.60
N LYS A 13 -1.25 0.92 8.53
CA LYS A 13 -1.85 -0.39 8.19
C LYS A 13 -3.03 -0.26 7.24
N THR A 14 -3.89 0.74 7.43
CA THR A 14 -5.06 0.94 6.56
C THR A 14 -4.65 1.41 5.18
N GLN A 15 -3.67 2.31 5.08
CA GLN A 15 -3.14 2.77 3.81
C GLN A 15 -2.51 1.63 3.00
N ILE A 16 -1.71 0.77 3.64
CA ILE A 16 -1.17 -0.44 3.00
C ILE A 16 -2.29 -1.34 2.45
N ARG A 17 -3.35 -1.55 3.24
CA ARG A 17 -4.51 -2.36 2.81
C ARG A 17 -5.20 -1.79 1.58
N LEU A 18 -5.37 -0.45 1.51
CA LEU A 18 -5.96 0.21 0.35
C LEU A 18 -5.11 0.01 -0.91
N ILE A 19 -3.78 0.13 -0.78
CA ILE A 19 -2.85 -0.09 -1.89
C ILE A 19 -2.91 -1.54 -2.37
N ILE A 20 -2.81 -2.51 -1.46
CA ILE A 20 -2.92 -3.95 -1.80
C ILE A 20 -4.25 -4.24 -2.49
N LYS A 21 -5.36 -3.68 -1.98
CA LYS A 21 -6.67 -3.88 -2.58
C LYS A 21 -6.75 -3.33 -4.00
N SER A 22 -6.15 -2.15 -4.23
CA SER A 22 -6.08 -1.53 -5.55
C SER A 22 -5.25 -2.37 -6.52
N ILE A 23 -4.11 -2.90 -6.08
CA ILE A 23 -3.27 -3.81 -6.86
C ILE A 23 -4.06 -5.07 -7.24
N ILE A 24 -4.74 -5.70 -6.27
CA ILE A 24 -5.55 -6.91 -6.53
C ILE A 24 -6.68 -6.61 -7.53
N GLN A 25 -7.35 -5.46 -7.41
CA GLN A 25 -8.42 -5.08 -8.32
C GLN A 25 -7.88 -4.87 -9.74
N THR A 26 -6.80 -4.11 -9.91
CA THR A 26 -6.09 -3.97 -11.19
C THR A 26 -5.78 -5.33 -11.79
N LEU A 27 -5.09 -6.20 -11.03
CA LEU A 27 -4.68 -7.51 -11.52
C LEU A 27 -5.87 -8.39 -11.93
N LYS A 28 -7.01 -8.26 -11.25
CA LYS A 28 -8.28 -8.95 -11.59
C LYS A 28 -8.91 -8.38 -12.87
N GLU A 29 -8.88 -7.07 -13.06
CA GLU A 29 -9.38 -6.38 -14.26
C GLU A 29 -8.51 -6.72 -15.49
N ASP A 30 -7.18 -6.82 -15.32
CA ASP A 30 -6.23 -7.14 -16.38
C ASP A 30 -6.30 -8.59 -16.89
N LEU A 31 -6.86 -9.52 -16.11
CA LEU A 31 -7.25 -10.84 -16.62
C LEU A 31 -8.23 -10.72 -17.81
N GLY A 32 -8.88 -9.56 -17.97
CA GLY A 32 -9.76 -9.22 -19.10
C GLY A 32 -9.14 -8.29 -20.17
N SER A 33 -8.05 -7.56 -19.91
CA SER A 33 -7.40 -6.71 -20.93
C SER A 33 -5.94 -6.36 -20.60
N VAL A 34 -5.06 -6.47 -21.60
CA VAL A 34 -3.62 -6.19 -21.49
C VAL A 34 -3.36 -4.70 -21.64
N ASP A 35 -3.29 -3.95 -20.54
CA ASP A 35 -2.38 -2.79 -20.43
C ASP A 35 -2.23 -2.32 -18.98
N LEU A 36 -1.22 -2.82 -18.29
CA LEU A 36 -0.80 -2.29 -16.99
C LEU A 36 -0.08 -0.95 -17.22
N LYS A 37 -0.85 0.12 -17.42
CA LYS A 37 -0.34 1.49 -17.37
C LYS A 37 0.42 1.68 -16.05
N GLU A 38 1.55 2.38 -16.07
CA GLU A 38 2.36 2.69 -14.89
C GLU A 38 1.50 3.08 -13.67
N GLN A 39 1.29 2.13 -12.75
CA GLN A 39 0.41 2.35 -11.61
C GLN A 39 1.20 2.90 -10.44
N VAL A 40 1.31 4.22 -10.36
CA VAL A 40 1.96 4.90 -9.24
C VAL A 40 1.00 4.94 -8.04
N TYR A 41 1.15 3.98 -7.14
CA TYR A 41 0.57 4.08 -5.80
C TYR A 41 1.40 5.04 -4.94
N ARG A 42 0.75 5.75 -4.02
CA ARG A 42 1.42 6.67 -3.10
C ARG A 42 1.01 6.34 -1.68
N LEU A 43 1.96 5.90 -0.87
CA LEU A 43 1.81 5.83 0.57
C LEU A 43 2.43 7.07 1.19
N TYR A 44 1.68 7.79 2.03
CA TYR A 44 2.17 8.92 2.80
C TYR A 44 2.58 8.46 4.20
N VAL A 45 3.87 8.58 4.54
CA VAL A 45 4.39 8.21 5.87
C VAL A 45 5.18 9.36 6.52
N PRO A 46 4.76 9.83 7.71
CA PRO A 46 5.50 10.77 8.55
C PRO A 46 6.94 10.32 8.86
N GLN A 47 7.93 11.01 8.27
CA GLN A 47 9.36 10.65 8.39
C GLN A 47 9.88 10.70 9.84
N GLN A 48 9.30 11.56 10.68
CA GLN A 48 9.80 11.83 12.02
C GLN A 48 9.35 10.83 13.10
N LEU A 49 8.48 9.85 12.80
CA LEU A 49 7.81 9.07 13.85
C LEU A 49 7.47 7.61 13.49
N ILE A 50 8.13 6.97 12.51
CA ILE A 50 7.82 5.56 12.23
C ILE A 50 8.26 4.69 13.42
N SER A 51 7.28 4.21 14.19
CA SER A 51 7.55 3.23 15.24
C SER A 51 8.25 1.99 14.65
N SER A 52 9.02 1.24 15.45
CA SER A 52 9.63 -0.02 14.99
C SER A 52 8.59 -0.99 14.40
N THR A 53 7.37 -0.99 14.94
CA THR A 53 6.24 -1.78 14.45
C THR A 53 5.78 -1.32 13.06
N SER A 54 5.62 -0.02 12.86
CA SER A 54 5.28 0.57 11.56
C SER A 54 6.35 0.27 10.50
N LYS A 55 7.64 0.31 10.89
CA LYS A 55 8.76 -0.01 10.00
C LYS A 55 8.73 -1.46 9.54
N SER A 56 8.57 -2.41 10.48
CA SER A 56 8.46 -3.83 10.15
C SER A 56 7.28 -4.12 9.22
N LEU A 57 6.16 -3.41 9.40
CA LEU A 57 5.00 -3.54 8.53
C LEU A 57 5.29 -3.06 7.09
N LEU A 58 6.02 -1.95 6.94
CA LEU A 58 6.43 -1.44 5.63
C LEU A 58 7.42 -2.38 4.92
N GLU A 59 8.37 -2.96 5.65
CA GLU A 59 9.31 -3.95 5.13
C GLU A 59 8.59 -5.24 4.66
N GLN A 60 7.58 -5.70 5.40
CA GLN A 60 6.75 -6.84 4.98
C GLN A 60 5.93 -6.50 3.73
N PHE A 61 5.34 -5.31 3.70
CA PHE A 61 4.61 -4.82 2.53
C PHE A 61 5.50 -4.78 1.28
N GLU A 62 6.68 -4.19 1.39
CA GLU A 62 7.66 -4.10 0.31
C GLU A 62 8.02 -5.49 -0.24
N LYS A 63 8.32 -6.46 0.64
CA LYS A 63 8.61 -7.84 0.23
C LYS A 63 7.43 -8.48 -0.51
N ASN A 64 6.21 -8.30 -0.01
CA ASN A 64 5.02 -8.90 -0.60
C ASN A 64 4.74 -8.33 -1.99
N VAL A 65 4.91 -7.02 -2.20
CA VAL A 65 4.69 -6.41 -3.52
C VAL A 65 5.85 -6.69 -4.49
N GLN A 66 7.09 -6.84 -4.00
CA GLN A 66 8.23 -7.29 -4.81
C GLN A 66 8.08 -8.74 -5.26
N GLN A 67 7.62 -9.64 -4.39
CA GLN A 67 7.24 -11.00 -4.77
C GLN A 67 6.07 -10.99 -5.76
N ALA A 68 5.20 -9.99 -5.65
CA ALA A 68 4.16 -9.70 -6.62
C ALA A 68 4.65 -8.91 -7.85
N GLY A 69 5.95 -8.83 -8.11
CA GLY A 69 6.43 -8.29 -9.38
C GLY A 69 6.47 -6.77 -9.50
N TYR A 70 6.17 -6.07 -8.41
CA TYR A 70 6.23 -4.62 -8.33
C TYR A 70 7.51 -4.16 -7.63
N THR A 71 8.20 -3.17 -8.19
CA THR A 71 9.19 -2.41 -7.43
C THR A 71 8.50 -1.41 -6.55
N THR A 72 9.10 -1.19 -5.38
CA THR A 72 8.80 -0.02 -4.57
C THR A 72 9.98 0.94 -4.63
N HIS A 73 9.68 2.22 -4.77
CA HIS A 73 10.64 3.30 -4.70
C HIS A 73 10.14 4.25 -3.63
N ILE A 74 10.91 4.37 -2.54
CA ILE A 74 10.66 5.41 -1.55
C ILE A 74 11.22 6.71 -2.14
N ALA A 75 10.34 7.51 -2.73
CA ALA A 75 10.67 8.87 -3.11
C ALA A 75 10.71 9.71 -1.83
N ASN A 76 11.93 10.00 -1.35
CA ASN A 76 12.14 11.05 -0.36
C ASN A 76 11.73 12.38 -1.00
N GLN A 77 10.60 12.95 -0.60
CA GLN A 77 10.17 14.25 -1.14
C GLN A 77 10.80 15.43 -0.38
N SER A 78 10.85 16.55 -1.11
CA SER A 78 11.58 17.78 -0.84
C SER A 78 11.48 18.31 0.59
N SER A 79 12.54 19.02 1.02
CA SER A 79 12.66 19.74 2.30
C SER A 79 11.56 20.76 2.61
N HIS A 80 10.63 21.03 1.68
CA HIS A 80 9.50 21.94 1.87
C HIS A 80 8.24 21.27 2.43
N PHE A 81 8.12 19.95 2.29
CA PHE A 81 7.12 19.15 2.97
C PHE A 81 7.87 18.37 4.04
N GLU A 82 8.01 18.97 5.23
CA GLU A 82 8.47 18.22 6.38
C GLU A 82 7.56 16.98 6.52
N GLN A 83 8.15 15.78 6.48
CA GLN A 83 7.53 14.52 6.95
C GLN A 83 6.73 13.68 5.94
N GLU A 84 7.03 13.60 4.65
CA GLU A 84 6.27 12.67 3.77
C GLU A 84 7.18 11.79 2.91
N ASN A 85 7.33 10.53 3.31
CA ASN A 85 7.83 9.50 2.39
C ASN A 85 6.69 9.17 1.43
N THR A 86 6.93 9.28 0.11
CA THR A 86 6.03 8.74 -0.91
C THR A 86 6.57 7.39 -1.36
N ILE A 87 5.89 6.29 -1.01
CA ILE A 87 6.21 5.00 -1.63
C ILE A 87 5.52 4.95 -2.98
N VAL A 88 6.31 5.05 -4.03
CA VAL A 88 5.92 4.80 -5.42
C VAL A 88 6.03 3.31 -5.66
N ILE A 89 5.02 2.70 -6.25
CA ILE A 89 5.07 1.30 -6.67
C ILE A 89 5.00 1.30 -8.18
N GLN A 90 5.85 0.52 -8.83
CA GLN A 90 5.91 0.42 -10.29
C GLN A 90 5.98 -1.05 -10.67
N GLN A 91 5.42 -1.41 -11.82
CA GLN A 91 5.56 -2.76 -12.32
C GLN A 91 6.95 -2.95 -12.92
N THR A 92 7.65 -4.00 -12.50
CA THR A 92 9.07 -4.18 -12.86
C THR A 92 9.31 -5.02 -14.10
N ILE A 93 8.31 -5.76 -14.58
CA ILE A 93 8.51 -6.84 -15.55
C ILE A 93 7.44 -6.75 -16.64
N PRO A 94 7.76 -7.00 -17.93
CA PRO A 94 6.76 -7.32 -18.94
C PRO A 94 6.27 -8.77 -18.70
N TRP A 95 5.00 -8.96 -18.33
CA TRP A 95 4.48 -10.27 -17.89
C TRP A 95 3.94 -11.11 -19.05
N ASN A 96 4.13 -12.43 -18.95
CA ASN A 96 3.27 -13.38 -19.66
C ASN A 96 2.02 -13.70 -18.81
N ASN A 97 0.95 -14.19 -19.44
CA ASN A 97 -0.33 -14.46 -18.78
C ASN A 97 -0.28 -15.53 -17.66
N TYR A 98 0.70 -16.44 -17.69
CA TYR A 98 0.81 -17.53 -16.71
C TYR A 98 1.32 -16.99 -15.38
N ASP A 99 2.38 -16.19 -15.44
CA ASP A 99 3.00 -15.56 -14.28
C ASP A 99 2.00 -14.60 -13.61
N HIS A 100 1.19 -13.89 -14.40
CA HIS A 100 0.15 -12.97 -13.90
C HIS A 100 -0.92 -13.68 -13.05
N LYS A 101 -1.39 -14.87 -13.48
CA LYS A 101 -2.42 -15.64 -12.74
C LYS A 101 -1.92 -16.14 -11.40
N GLN A 102 -0.71 -16.70 -11.37
CA GLN A 102 -0.12 -17.19 -10.12
C GLN A 102 0.09 -16.05 -9.12
N LEU A 103 0.53 -14.91 -9.61
CA LEU A 103 0.78 -13.70 -8.83
C LEU A 103 -0.49 -13.11 -8.22
N THR A 104 -1.54 -13.01 -9.04
CA THR A 104 -2.87 -12.54 -8.59
C THR A 104 -3.38 -13.46 -7.48
N GLN A 105 -3.25 -14.78 -7.67
CA GLN A 105 -3.68 -15.75 -6.67
C GLN A 105 -2.83 -15.68 -5.39
N TYR A 106 -1.51 -15.50 -5.51
CA TYR A 106 -0.62 -15.30 -4.37
C TYR A 106 -1.04 -14.08 -3.53
N LEU A 107 -1.22 -12.92 -4.16
CA LEU A 107 -1.63 -11.70 -3.44
C LEU A 107 -3.00 -11.84 -2.78
N ILE A 108 -3.97 -12.47 -3.46
CA ILE A 108 -5.29 -12.75 -2.89
C ILE A 108 -5.16 -13.68 -1.68
N ASN A 109 -4.37 -14.74 -1.76
CA ASN A 109 -4.22 -15.70 -0.67
C ASN A 109 -3.57 -15.04 0.56
N GLU A 110 -2.45 -14.34 0.36
CA GLU A 110 -1.74 -13.65 1.45
C GLU A 110 -2.56 -12.51 2.05
N ASN A 111 -3.51 -11.94 1.29
CA ASN A 111 -4.30 -10.78 1.70
C ASN A 111 -5.82 -11.03 1.62
N ALA A 112 -6.27 -12.26 1.87
CA ALA A 112 -7.67 -12.66 1.71
C ALA A 112 -8.64 -11.78 2.53
N HIS A 113 -8.22 -11.36 3.72
CA HIS A 113 -8.98 -10.42 4.54
C HIS A 113 -9.11 -9.03 3.89
N VAL A 114 -8.07 -8.54 3.22
CA VAL A 114 -8.07 -7.26 2.51
C VAL A 114 -8.93 -7.34 1.24
N ASP A 115 -8.83 -8.45 0.51
CA ASP A 115 -9.63 -8.69 -0.69
C ASP A 115 -11.14 -8.73 -0.38
N SER A 116 -11.52 -9.38 0.72
CA SER A 116 -12.91 -9.47 1.19
C SER A 116 -13.45 -8.20 1.84
N THR A 117 -12.60 -7.27 2.28
CA THR A 117 -13.05 -5.99 2.90
C THR A 117 -13.40 -4.98 1.83
N SER A 118 -14.53 -4.28 1.91
CA SER A 118 -14.90 -3.29 0.88
C SER A 118 -13.96 -2.06 0.86
N PHE A 119 -13.84 -1.40 -0.30
CA PHE A 119 -13.07 -0.14 -0.39
C PHE A 119 -13.63 0.93 0.55
N LYS A 120 -14.96 1.05 0.60
CA LYS A 120 -15.65 2.02 1.46
C LYS A 120 -15.31 1.84 2.94
N ASP A 121 -15.21 0.60 3.40
CA ASP A 121 -14.85 0.32 4.79
C ASP A 121 -13.40 0.70 5.09
N LEU A 122 -12.47 0.39 4.18
CA LEU A 122 -11.06 0.76 4.31
C LEU A 122 -10.87 2.29 4.26
N GLU A 123 -11.56 2.99 3.37
CA GLU A 123 -11.55 4.46 3.31
C GLU A 123 -12.10 5.09 4.59
N HIS A 124 -13.19 4.55 5.13
CA HIS A 124 -13.77 5.03 6.39
C HIS A 124 -12.79 4.88 7.56
N VAL A 125 -12.09 3.74 7.63
CA VAL A 125 -11.05 3.52 8.65
C VAL A 125 -9.89 4.49 8.44
N ARG A 126 -9.48 4.76 7.19
CA ARG A 126 -8.42 5.71 6.85
C ARG A 126 -8.79 7.10 7.35
N ILE A 127 -9.96 7.61 6.98
CA ILE A 127 -10.45 8.95 7.36
C ILE A 127 -10.50 9.10 8.88
N LYS A 128 -11.02 8.09 9.59
CA LYS A 128 -11.05 8.12 11.07
C LYS A 128 -9.65 8.12 11.69
N ALA A 129 -8.74 7.31 11.15
CA ALA A 129 -7.37 7.24 11.64
C ALA A 129 -6.63 8.56 11.37
N ASP A 130 -6.86 9.16 10.21
CA ASP A 130 -6.34 10.45 9.77
C ASP A 130 -6.83 11.59 10.67
N GLN A 131 -8.15 11.72 10.88
CA GLN A 131 -8.75 12.69 11.80
C GLN A 131 -8.14 12.57 13.20
N LYS A 132 -8.02 11.35 13.72
CA LYS A 132 -7.43 11.10 15.04
C LYS A 132 -5.93 11.42 15.10
N TYR A 133 -5.20 11.15 14.02
CA TYR A 133 -3.76 11.40 13.92
C TYR A 133 -3.46 12.90 13.75
N HIS A 134 -4.26 13.63 12.98
CA HIS A 134 -4.14 15.07 12.81
C HIS A 134 -4.88 15.86 13.90
N GLY A 135 -5.68 15.18 14.73
CA GLY A 135 -6.52 15.75 15.81
C GLY A 135 -7.47 16.83 15.32
N ILE A 136 -8.13 16.52 14.22
CA ILE A 136 -9.24 17.27 13.61
C ILE A 136 -10.55 16.74 14.19
#